data_AF-A0A413RZ17-F1
#
_entry.id   AF-A0A413RZ17-F1
#
_cell.length_a   1.000
_cell.length_b   1.000
_cell.length_c   1.000
_cell.angle_alpha   90.00
_cell.angle_beta   90.00
_cell.angle_gamma   90.00
#
_symmetry.space_group_name_H-M   'P 1'
#
loop_
_entity.id
_entity.type
_entity.pdbx_description
1 polymer ?
#
loop_
_entity_poly.entity_id
_entity_poly.type
_entity_poly.pdbx_seq_one_letter_code
_entity_poly.pdbx_strand_id
1 'polypeptide(L)' 'MEDKLNDKWINIEEAAEYLGVKPVTLRGWIRNGKGIPAHKIGKQWKFKCSELDVWVKSGKSAIE' A
#
# COMPACT_ATOMS: atom_id res chain seq x y z
N MET A 1 18.08 7.09 16.63
CA MET A 1 17.62 8.16 15.72
C MET A 1 17.11 7.51 14.45
N GLU A 2 16.05 6.72 14.54
CA GLU A 2 15.11 6.47 13.45
C GLU A 2 13.80 7.06 13.99
N ASP A 3 12.96 7.82 13.27
CA ASP A 3 11.90 7.32 12.39
C ASP A 3 11.21 8.55 11.76
N LYS A 4 11.87 9.24 10.82
CA LYS A 4 11.30 10.45 10.16
C LYS A 4 10.99 10.26 8.68
N LEU A 5 10.82 9.02 8.24
CA LEU A 5 10.42 8.69 6.86
C LEU A 5 9.03 8.02 6.77
N ASN A 6 8.33 7.88 7.90
CA ASN A 6 7.12 7.05 8.00
C ASN A 6 5.79 7.73 7.70
N ASP A 7 5.71 9.04 7.47
CA ASP A 7 4.43 9.76 7.28
C ASP A 7 4.15 10.23 5.84
N LYS A 8 4.83 9.64 4.86
CA LYS A 8 4.48 9.87 3.45
C LYS A 8 3.27 9.03 3.06
N TRP A 9 2.14 9.70 2.95
CA TRP A 9 0.92 9.21 2.35
C TRP A 9 1.07 9.17 0.83
N ILE A 10 1.19 7.99 0.26
CA ILE A 10 1.28 7.76 -1.18
C ILE A 10 -0.08 7.36 -1.74
N ASN A 11 -0.34 7.69 -3.00
CA ASN A 11 -1.59 7.34 -3.65
C ASN A 11 -1.58 5.89 -4.16
N ILE A 12 -2.71 5.40 -4.64
CA ILE A 12 -2.81 4.06 -5.24
C ILE A 12 -1.88 3.84 -6.43
N GLU A 13 -1.59 4.91 -7.18
CA GLU A 13 -0.69 4.87 -8.34
C GLU A 13 0.76 4.76 -7.89
N GLU A 14 1.19 5.61 -6.97
CA GLU A 14 2.53 5.54 -6.38
C GLU A 14 2.76 4.21 -5.65
N ALA A 15 1.78 3.72 -4.89
CA ALA A 15 1.89 2.43 -4.23
C ALA A 15 2.04 1.30 -5.25
N ALA A 16 1.31 1.36 -6.37
CA ALA A 16 1.42 0.38 -7.43
C ALA A 16 2.79 0.42 -8.13
N GLU A 17 3.31 1.62 -8.41
CA GLU A 17 4.63 1.83 -8.99
C GLU A 17 5.74 1.36 -8.03
N TYR A 18 5.60 1.66 -6.74
CA TYR A 18 6.50 1.21 -5.67
C TYR A 18 6.57 -0.32 -5.57
N LEU A 19 5.43 -0.97 -5.74
CA LEU A 19 5.30 -2.43 -5.74
C LEU A 19 5.65 -3.09 -7.09
N GLY A 20 5.84 -2.30 -8.16
CA GLY A 20 6.01 -2.82 -9.52
C GLY A 20 4.76 -3.52 -10.08
N VAL A 21 3.57 -3.20 -9.56
CA VAL A 21 2.29 -3.78 -10.01
C VAL A 21 1.42 -2.74 -10.71
N LYS A 22 0.39 -3.18 -11.42
CA LYS A 22 -0.59 -2.25 -12.02
C LYS A 22 -1.52 -1.70 -10.94
N PRO A 23 -1.95 -0.42 -11.02
CA PRO A 23 -2.89 0.18 -10.06
C PRO A 23 -4.24 -0.55 -10.02
N VAL A 24 -4.63 -1.21 -11.11
CA VAL A 24 -5.82 -2.08 -11.14
C VAL A 24 -5.69 -3.29 -10.20
N THR A 25 -4.50 -3.87 -10.10
CA THR A 25 -4.20 -4.98 -9.19
C THR A 25 -4.28 -4.50 -7.75
N LEU A 26 -3.73 -3.31 -7.46
CA LEU A 26 -3.81 -2.70 -6.13
C LEU A 26 -5.27 -2.43 -5.72
N ARG A 27 -6.09 -1.89 -6.63
CA ARG A 27 -7.55 -1.72 -6.42
C ARG A 27 -8.22 -3.06 -6.12
N GLY A 28 -7.82 -4.11 -6.82
CA GLY A 28 -8.27 -5.48 -6.58
C GLY A 28 -7.93 -5.96 -5.17
N TRP A 29 -6.75 -5.65 -4.64
CA TRP A 29 -6.35 -6.04 -3.29
C TRP A 29 -7.12 -5.30 -2.19
N ILE A 30 -7.42 -4.02 -2.39
CA ILE A 30 -8.30 -3.25 -1.49
C ILE A 30 -9.70 -3.87 -1.48
N ARG A 31 -10.25 -4.20 -2.67
CA ARG A 31 -11.59 -4.78 -2.80
C ARG A 31 -11.68 -6.20 -2.24
N ASN A 32 -10.63 -7.00 -2.42
CA ASN A 32 -10.55 -8.38 -1.94
C ASN A 32 -10.20 -8.47 -0.45
N GLY A 33 -9.97 -7.34 0.24
CA GLY A 33 -9.69 -7.34 1.67
C GLY A 33 -8.37 -8.04 2.03
N LYS A 34 -7.34 -7.97 1.18
CA LYS A 34 -6.03 -8.64 1.38
C LYS A 34 -5.17 -8.06 2.51
N GLY A 35 -5.76 -7.27 3.42
CA GLY A 35 -5.05 -6.63 4.51
C GLY A 35 -4.02 -5.60 4.06
N ILE A 36 -4.17 -5.03 2.85
CA ILE A 36 -3.35 -3.90 2.42
C ILE A 36 -3.73 -2.67 3.26
N PRO A 37 -2.76 -1.91 3.79
CA PRO A 37 -3.02 -0.72 4.62
C PRO A 37 -3.48 0.45 3.77
N ALA A 38 -4.71 0.35 3.28
CA ALA A 38 -5.39 1.38 2.51
C ALA A 38 -6.25 2.24 3.45
N HIS A 39 -5.94 3.52 3.51
CA HIS A 39 -6.71 4.50 4.27
C HIS A 39 -7.50 5.39 3.30
N LYS A 40 -8.79 5.54 3.57
CA LYS A 40 -9.64 6.41 2.75
C LYS A 40 -9.50 7.84 3.25
N ILE A 41 -8.79 8.68 2.50
CA ILE A 41 -8.67 10.11 2.79
C ILE A 41 -9.48 10.87 1.73
N GLY A 42 -10.66 11.35 2.14
CA GLY A 42 -11.63 11.98 1.26
C GLY A 42 -12.23 11.00 0.24
N LYS A 43 -11.98 11.25 -1.05
CA LYS A 43 -12.46 10.42 -2.18
C LYS A 43 -11.39 9.46 -2.71
N GLN A 44 -10.15 9.56 -2.23
CA GLN A 44 -9.02 8.76 -2.71
C GLN A 44 -8.52 7.81 -1.63
N TRP A 45 -8.00 6.67 -2.07
CA TRP A 45 -7.28 5.73 -1.21
C TRP A 45 -5.82 6.17 -1.14
N LYS A 46 -5.34 6.39 0.09
CA LYS A 46 -3.95 6.67 0.39
C LYS A 46 -3.36 5.53 1.20
N PHE A 47 -2.06 5.32 1.01
CA PHE A 47 -1.29 4.27 1.65
C PHE A 47 -0.16 4.92 2.42
N LYS A 48 0.14 4.38 3.59
CA LYS A 48 1.32 4.80 4.33
C LYS A 48 2.48 3.95 3.84
N CYS A 49 3.54 4.59 3.32
CA CYS A 49 4.68 3.85 2.77
C CYS A 49 5.27 2.85 3.79
N SER A 50 5.30 3.24 5.06
CA SER A 50 5.79 2.35 6.12
C SER A 50 4.91 1.12 6.38
N GLU A 51 3.58 1.30 6.43
CA GLU A 51 2.69 0.15 6.56
C GLU A 51 2.73 -0.73 5.31
N LEU A 52 2.87 -0.11 4.13
CA LEU A 52 2.98 -0.81 2.87
C LEU A 52 4.26 -1.66 2.83
N ASP A 53 5.40 -1.10 3.22
CA ASP A 53 6.68 -1.83 3.30
C ASP A 53 6.60 -3.01 4.27
N VAL A 54 6.02 -2.80 5.47
CA VAL A 54 5.78 -3.87 6.43
C VAL A 54 4.85 -4.94 5.85
N TRP A 55 3.80 -4.56 5.13
CA TRP A 55 2.88 -5.51 4.49
C TRP A 55 3.57 -6.33 3.38
N VAL A 56 4.38 -5.68 2.54
CA VAL A 56 5.18 -6.33 1.50
C VAL A 56 6.18 -7.31 2.12
N LYS A 57 6.91 -6.83 3.13
CA LYS A 57 7.92 -7.61 3.85
C LYS A 57 7.31 -8.75 4.66
N SER A 58 6.07 -8.60 5.12
CA SER A 58 5.30 -9.66 5.78
C SER A 58 4.94 -10.83 4.83
N GLY A 59 5.25 -10.74 3.53
CA GLY A 59 4.94 -11.80 2.58
C GLY A 59 3.46 -11.96 2.26
N LYS A 60 2.57 -11.07 2.77
CA LYS A 60 1.13 -11.08 2.46
C LYS A 60 0.83 -10.68 1.01
N SER A 61 1.82 -10.12 0.31
CA SER A 61 1.80 -9.86 -1.12
C SER A 61 2.04 -11.13 -1.95
N ALA A 62 2.74 -12.12 -1.41
CA ALA A 62 2.96 -13.42 -2.00
C ALA A 62 1.82 -14.36 -1.58
N ILE A 63 0.71 -14.30 -2.32
CA ILE A 63 -0.14 -15.48 -2.44
C ILE A 63 0.53 -16.41 -3.47
N GLU A 64 0.97 -17.56 -2.99
CA GLU A 64 1.17 -18.77 -3.80
C GLU A 64 -0.18 -19.25 -4.35
#